data_AF-A0A7W0R837-F1
#
_entry.id   AF-A0A7W0R837-F1
#
_cell.length_a   1.000
_cell.length_b   1.000
_cell.length_c   1.000
_cell.angle_alpha   90.00
_cell.angle_beta   90.00
_cell.angle_gamma   90.00
#
_symmetry.space_group_name_H-M   'P 1'
#
loop_
_entity.id
_entity.type
_entity.pdbx_description
1 polymer ?
#
loop_
_entity_poly.entity_id
_entity_poly.type
_entity_poly.pdbx_seq_one_letter_code
_entity_poly.pdbx_strand_id
1 'polypeptide(L)'
;MDEQLGDRPLVAVEWEDVTAYSRTAIPEDFESFRLLKLTCGILWKETDDYVVVVGDYDITNAGKDYRHNDFHIIPRGVIRQMNVLRRPEGALVSLDVAAG
;
A
#
# COMPACT_ATOMS: atom_id res chain seq x y z
N MET A 1 15.13 -7.21 16.38
CA MET A 1 14.98 -8.30 15.39
C MET A 1 14.54 -7.60 14.12
N ASP A 2 15.50 -7.26 13.26
CA ASP A 2 15.21 -6.58 12.00
C ASP A 2 14.56 -7.60 11.08
N GLU A 3 13.22 -7.54 10.99
CA GLU A 3 12.48 -8.23 9.94
C GLU A 3 13.03 -7.74 8.60
N GLN A 4 13.59 -8.66 7.81
CA GLN A 4 14.05 -8.36 6.47
C GLN A 4 12.83 -7.94 5.64
N LEU A 5 12.78 -6.66 5.26
CA LEU A 5 11.72 -6.08 4.44
C LEU A 5 11.43 -6.85 3.15
N GLY A 6 12.43 -7.59 2.65
CA GLY A 6 12.32 -8.48 1.50
C GLY A 6 11.35 -9.65 1.69
N ASP A 7 10.95 -9.98 2.92
CA ASP A 7 10.08 -11.11 3.24
C ASP A 7 8.59 -10.73 3.39
N ARG A 8 8.25 -9.44 3.19
CA ARG A 8 6.86 -8.99 3.27
C ARG A 8 6.14 -9.19 1.92
N PRO A 9 4.89 -9.66 1.93
CA PRO A 9 4.16 -9.92 0.69
C PRO A 9 3.81 -8.61 -0.02
N LEU A 10 3.82 -8.67 -1.35
CA LEU A 10 3.22 -7.63 -2.18
C LEU A 10 1.74 -7.92 -2.34
N VAL A 11 0.91 -6.91 -2.14
CA VAL A 11 -0.55 -7.03 -2.18
C VAL A 11 -1.16 -5.99 -3.10
N ALA A 12 -2.34 -6.32 -3.62
CA ALA A 12 -3.29 -5.39 -4.23
C ALA A 12 -4.57 -5.40 -3.39
N VAL A 13 -4.98 -4.22 -2.93
CA VAL A 13 -6.17 -4.02 -2.10
C VAL A 13 -7.17 -3.17 -2.87
N GLU A 14 -8.32 -3.75 -3.18
CA GLU A 14 -9.50 -3.04 -3.66
C GLU A 14 -10.34 -2.61 -2.45
N TRP A 15 -10.62 -1.32 -2.33
CA TRP A 15 -11.32 -0.77 -1.18
C TRP A 15 -12.09 0.51 -1.52
N GLU A 16 -12.97 0.92 -0.62
CA GLU A 16 -13.78 2.13 -0.74
C GLU A 16 -13.21 3.25 0.15
N ASP A 17 -12.66 4.30 -0.45
CA ASP A 17 -12.13 5.46 0.28
C ASP A 17 -13.24 6.44 0.65
N VAL A 18 -13.98 6.07 1.70
CA VAL A 18 -15.01 6.92 2.31
C VAL A 18 -14.45 8.20 2.92
N THR A 19 -13.14 8.29 3.15
CA THR A 19 -12.49 9.43 3.81
C THR A 19 -12.15 10.57 2.85
N ALA A 20 -11.99 10.27 1.55
CA ALA A 20 -11.73 11.28 0.52
C ALA A 20 -12.85 12.34 0.41
N TYR A 21 -14.07 11.99 0.79
CA TYR A 21 -15.25 12.85 0.62
C TYR A 21 -15.96 13.21 1.93
N SER A 22 -15.47 12.75 3.08
CA SER A 22 -16.02 13.13 4.39
C SER A 22 -15.66 14.55 4.82
N ARG A 23 -14.83 15.26 4.04
CA ARG A 23 -14.31 16.62 4.35
C ARG A 23 -14.85 17.73 3.43
N THR A 24 -15.61 17.38 2.40
CA THR A 24 -16.17 18.33 1.43
C THR A 24 -17.62 17.96 1.13
N ALA A 25 -18.45 18.94 0.80
CA ALA A 25 -19.82 18.67 0.36
C ALA A 25 -19.78 17.69 -0.81
N ILE A 26 -20.42 16.52 -0.65
CA ILE A 26 -20.54 15.52 -1.70
C ILE A 26 -21.42 16.14 -2.81
N PRO A 27 -20.94 16.30 -4.05
CA PRO A 27 -21.73 16.84 -5.15
C PRO A 27 -23.01 16.03 -5.40
N GLU A 28 -24.06 16.67 -5.92
CA GLU A 28 -25.33 15.99 -6.23
C GLU A 28 -25.19 14.92 -7.34
N ASP A 29 -24.16 15.03 -8.18
CA ASP A 29 -23.79 14.09 -9.24
C ASP A 29 -22.73 13.06 -8.80
N PHE A 30 -22.55 12.87 -7.49
CA PHE A 30 -21.56 11.92 -6.99
C PHE A 30 -21.96 10.47 -7.24
N GLU A 31 -21.11 9.76 -7.99
CA GLU A 31 -21.27 8.34 -8.24
C GLU A 31 -20.39 7.51 -7.28
N SER A 32 -20.97 6.50 -6.64
CA SER A 32 -20.31 5.71 -5.58
C SER A 32 -19.04 4.99 -6.04
N PHE A 33 -18.93 4.64 -7.32
CA PHE A 33 -17.72 4.03 -7.87
C PHE A 33 -16.49 4.96 -7.76
N ARG A 34 -16.67 6.27 -7.56
CA ARG A 34 -15.57 7.22 -7.34
C ARG A 34 -14.84 6.98 -6.02
N LEU A 35 -15.48 6.25 -5.09
CA LEU A 35 -14.86 5.77 -3.86
C LEU A 35 -13.97 4.56 -4.10
N LEU A 36 -14.13 3.85 -5.22
CA LEU A 36 -13.37 2.64 -5.51
C LEU A 36 -11.91 2.99 -5.75
N LYS A 37 -11.03 2.43 -4.91
CA LYS A 37 -9.58 2.56 -4.99
C LYS A 37 -8.94 1.19 -5.14
N LEU A 38 -7.81 1.17 -5.84
CA LEU A 38 -6.89 0.06 -5.88
C LEU A 38 -5.54 0.55 -5.35
N THR A 39 -5.09 -0.01 -4.23
CA THR A 39 -3.78 0.29 -3.66
C THR A 39 -2.91 -0.96 -3.76
N CYS A 40 -1.74 -0.82 -4.40
CA CYS A 40 -0.76 -1.89 -4.51
C CYS A 40 0.51 -1.52 -3.73
N GLY A 41 1.16 -2.50 -3.11
CA GLY A 41 2.38 -2.25 -2.37
C GLY A 41 2.77 -3.38 -1.42
N ILE A 42 3.74 -3.09 -0.55
CA ILE A 42 4.19 -4.00 0.50
C ILE A 42 3.16 -4.01 1.63
N LEU A 43 2.70 -5.20 2.06
CA LEU A 43 1.90 -5.34 3.27
C LEU A 43 2.79 -5.09 4.48
N TRP A 44 2.69 -3.89 5.04
CA TRP A 44 3.56 -3.43 6.11
C TRP A 44 3.06 -3.84 7.49
N LYS A 45 1.74 -3.83 7.66
CA LYS A 45 1.09 -4.22 8.90
C LYS A 45 -0.28 -4.78 8.59
N GLU A 46 -0.63 -5.83 9.29
CA GLU A 46 -1.95 -6.44 9.25
C GLU A 46 -2.46 -6.59 10.69
N THR A 47 -3.68 -6.14 10.93
CA THR A 47 -4.38 -6.26 12.22
C THR A 47 -5.81 -6.71 11.98
N ASP A 48 -6.59 -6.94 13.03
CA ASP A 48 -8.01 -7.27 12.89
C ASP A 48 -8.84 -6.07 12.40
N ASP A 49 -8.38 -4.84 12.65
CA ASP A 49 -9.15 -3.62 12.35
C ASP A 49 -8.75 -2.96 11.02
N TYR A 50 -7.47 -3.03 10.66
CA TYR A 50 -6.92 -2.37 9.48
C TYR A 50 -5.68 -3.07 8.92
N VAL A 51 -5.37 -2.74 7.67
CA VAL A 51 -4.11 -3.08 7.01
C VAL A 51 -3.35 -1.81 6.65
N VAL A 52 -2.02 -1.91 6.54
CA VAL A 52 -1.15 -0.84 6.08
C VAL A 52 -0.40 -1.31 4.85
N VAL A 53 -0.59 -0.62 3.73
CA VAL A 53 0.09 -0.89 2.46
C VAL A 53 1.03 0.27 2.12
N VAL A 54 2.25 -0.05 1.68
CA VAL A 54 3.25 0.96 1.29
C VAL A 54 3.54 0.84 -0.21
N GLY A 55 3.17 1.87 -0.97
CA GLY A 55 3.26 1.87 -2.44
C GLY A 55 4.58 2.39 -3.01
N ASP A 56 5.20 3.38 -2.35
CA ASP A 56 6.47 4.00 -2.74
C ASP A 56 7.53 3.80 -1.65
N TYR A 57 7.89 2.54 -1.36
CA TYR A 57 8.88 2.26 -0.33
C TYR A 57 10.30 2.35 -0.89
N ASP A 58 11.04 3.40 -0.52
CA ASP A 58 12.46 3.50 -0.82
C ASP A 58 13.28 2.64 0.15
N ILE A 59 13.71 1.47 -0.35
CA ILE A 59 14.53 0.51 0.41
C ILE A 59 15.88 1.08 0.87
N THR A 60 16.38 2.13 0.20
CA THR A 60 17.66 2.78 0.54
C THR A 60 17.56 3.73 1.73
N ASN A 61 16.33 3.98 2.21
CA ASN A 61 16.02 4.79 3.39
C ASN A 61 15.94 3.99 4.69
N ALA A 62 16.31 2.70 4.70
CA ALA A 62 16.43 1.94 5.95
C ALA A 62 17.34 2.66 6.95
N GLY A 63 16.80 3.01 8.14
CA GLY A 63 17.53 3.74 9.18
C GLY A 63 17.66 5.26 8.99
N LYS A 64 17.04 5.84 7.96
CA LYS A 64 16.95 7.29 7.75
C LYS A 64 15.51 7.76 8.04
N ASP A 65 15.34 9.02 8.43
CA ASP A 65 14.01 9.62 8.58
C ASP A 65 13.20 9.36 7.30
N TYR A 66 12.08 8.63 7.42
CA TYR A 66 11.25 8.15 6.32
C TYR A 66 10.59 9.30 5.55
N ARG A 67 11.34 9.99 4.68
CA ARG A 67 10.87 11.22 4.02
C ARG A 67 10.02 10.98 2.77
N HIS A 68 9.99 9.76 2.22
CA HIS A 68 9.36 9.46 0.92
C HIS A 68 8.67 8.09 0.86
N ASN A 69 7.85 7.74 1.86
CA ASN A 69 7.08 6.50 1.81
C ASN A 69 5.58 6.79 1.92
N ASP A 70 4.81 6.33 0.94
CA ASP A 70 3.35 6.48 0.91
C ASP A 70 2.65 5.35 1.68
N PHE A 71 2.37 5.60 2.95
CA PHE A 71 1.62 4.69 3.81
C PHE A 71 0.11 4.87 3.64
N HIS A 72 -0.56 3.80 3.23
CA HIS A 72 -2.03 3.73 3.16
C HIS A 72 -2.54 2.89 4.31
N ILE A 73 -3.28 3.51 5.24
CA ILE A 73 -3.99 2.80 6.32
C ILE A 73 -5.41 2.55 5.83
N ILE A 74 -5.77 1.27 5.64
CA ILE A 74 -7.04 0.86 5.05
C ILE A 74 -7.83 0.06 6.09
N PRO A 75 -8.97 0.57 6.61
CA PRO A 75 -9.83 -0.17 7.53
C PRO A 75 -10.38 -1.44 6.87
N ARG A 76 -10.46 -2.57 7.59
CA ARG A 76 -10.95 -3.83 7.01
C ARG A 76 -12.38 -3.75 6.50
N GLY A 77 -13.23 -2.99 7.19
CA GLY A 77 -14.65 -2.84 6.82
C GLY A 77 -14.90 -2.19 5.46
N VAL A 78 -13.88 -1.54 4.86
CA VAL A 78 -13.98 -0.94 3.53
C VAL A 78 -13.22 -1.70 2.46
N ILE A 79 -12.55 -2.81 2.81
CA ILE A 79 -11.85 -3.67 1.86
C ILE A 79 -12.87 -4.56 1.16
N ARG A 80 -12.92 -4.46 -0.17
CA ARG A 80 -13.74 -5.32 -1.01
C ARG A 80 -13.00 -6.60 -1.36
N GLN A 81 -11.72 -6.48 -1.68
CA GLN A 81 -10.86 -7.61 -2.01
C GLN A 81 -9.39 -7.31 -1.68
N MET A 82 -8.66 -8.32 -1.19
CA MET A 82 -7.21 -8.26 -1.03
C MET A 82 -6.58 -9.48 -1.69
N ASN A 83 -5.69 -9.23 -2.66
CA ASN A 83 -4.95 -10.27 -3.37
C ASN A 83 -3.47 -10.18 -3.00
N VAL A 84 -2.86 -11.32 -2.70
CA VAL A 84 -1.40 -11.42 -2.58
C VAL A 84 -0.82 -11.60 -3.98
N LEU A 85 -0.11 -10.58 -4.47
CA LEU A 85 0.49 -10.55 -5.81
C LEU A 85 1.78 -11.37 -5.86
N ARG A 86 2.58 -11.27 -4.80
CA ARG A 86 3.83 -12.00 -4.66
C ARG A 86 4.05 -12.35 -3.20
N ARG A 87 4.26 -13.63 -2.92
CA ARG A 87 4.92 -14.07 -1.69
C ARG A 87 6.43 -14.09 -1.97
N PRO A 88 7.29 -13.75 -1.00
CA PRO A 88 8.72 -13.68 -1.25
C PRO A 88 9.28 -15.08 -1.47
N GLU A 89 9.29 -15.47 -2.74
CA GLU A 89 10.12 -16.53 -3.26
C GLU A 89 11.03 -15.84 -4.29
N GLY A 90 12.31 -15.67 -3.94
CA GLY A 90 13.34 -15.19 -4.87
C GLY A 90 13.88 -13.79 -4.60
N ALA A 91 15.21 -13.72 -4.52
CA ALA A 91 16.04 -12.58 -4.15
C ALA A 91 15.71 -11.25 -4.84
N LEU A 92 16.00 -10.15 -4.14
CA LEU A 92 16.12 -8.80 -4.68
C LEU A 92 17.04 -8.83 -5.91
N VAL A 93 16.53 -8.39 -7.07
CA VAL A 93 17.34 -8.21 -8.28
C VAL A 93 17.75 -6.76 -8.32
N SER A 94 19.04 -6.49 -8.05
CA SER A 94 19.63 -5.18 -8.35
C SER A 94 19.64 -5.00 -9.86
N LEU A 95 19.09 -3.89 -10.34
CA LEU A 95 19.29 -3.48 -11.73
C LEU A 95 20.67 -2.84 -11.81
N ASP A 96 21.63 -3.53 -12.46
CA ASP A 96 22.90 -2.92 -12.83
C ASP A 96 22.61 -1.86 -13.90
N VAL A 97 22.48 -0.61 -13.48
CA VAL A 97 22.41 0.52 -14.40
C VAL A 97 23.83 0.73 -14.93
N ALA A 98 24.10 0.21 -16.13
CA ALA A 98 25.31 0.56 -16.85
C ALA A 98 25.29 2.06 -17.11
N ALA A 99 26.15 2.81 -16.42
CA ALA A 99 26.40 4.20 -16.70
C ALA A 99 27.01 4.29 -18.11
N GLY A 100 26.20 4.73 -19.08
CA GLY A 100 26.62 5.13 -20.42
C GLY A 100 26.87 6.61 -20.51
#